data_AF-A0A8K0KRW8-F1
#
_entry.id   AF-A0A8K0KRW8-F1
#
_cell.length_a   1.000
_cell.length_b   1.000
_cell.length_c   1.000
_cell.angle_alpha   90.00
_cell.angle_beta   90.00
_cell.angle_gamma   90.00
#
_symmetry.space_group_name_H-M   'P 1'
#
loop_
_entity.id
_entity.type
_entity.pdbx_description
1 polymer ?
#
loop_
_entity_poly.entity_id
_entity_poly.type
_entity_poly.pdbx_seq_one_letter_code
_entity_poly.pdbx_strand_id
1 'polypeptide(L)'
;MIKTSNEMSIKSLARVTKTTRNLEKPRPLKLSNLNRHTTFDGSSVRLNSVEEIMHLIDMVSGSIANGNIEQGLQPNIINMCSNLKAYGQQLETIYKDQLDRAFVNFRNGCREEQLDVVSRLHLLEIIELRAMQWQCKDTDSYYKQKLYQLE
;
A
#
# COMPACT_ATOMS: atom_id res chain seq x y z
N MET A 1 30.96 81.95 -45.88
CA MET A 1 32.24 81.66 -46.56
C MET A 1 33.02 80.67 -45.71
N ILE A 2 33.06 79.41 -46.17
CA ILE A 2 34.04 78.33 -45.94
C ILE A 2 34.50 78.07 -44.48
N LYS A 3 34.20 76.88 -43.94
CA LYS A 3 35.23 75.85 -43.69
C LYS A 3 34.65 74.48 -43.30
N THR A 4 35.18 73.50 -44.00
CA THR A 4 35.06 72.05 -43.95
C THR A 4 35.89 71.42 -42.82
N SER A 5 35.60 70.14 -42.57
CA SER A 5 36.44 69.10 -41.97
C SER A 5 36.70 69.14 -40.46
N ASN A 6 36.40 68.03 -39.76
CA ASN A 6 37.46 67.06 -39.45
C ASN A 6 36.93 65.69 -38.96
N GLU A 7 37.86 64.74 -38.93
CA GLU A 7 37.73 63.29 -38.99
C GLU A 7 37.27 62.53 -37.73
N MET A 8 36.78 61.31 -38.03
CA MET A 8 36.90 60.02 -37.33
C MET A 8 37.17 59.95 -35.82
N SER A 9 36.33 59.17 -35.14
CA SER A 9 36.83 58.19 -34.15
C SER A 9 35.97 56.93 -34.13
N ILE A 10 36.61 55.80 -34.41
CA ILE A 10 36.07 54.45 -34.33
C ILE A 10 35.95 54.04 -32.86
N LYS A 11 34.85 53.38 -32.48
CA LYS A 11 34.93 52.24 -31.55
C LYS A 11 33.72 51.31 -31.61
N SER A 12 34.11 50.06 -31.66
CA SER A 12 33.43 48.80 -31.85
C SER A 12 32.58 48.32 -30.65
N LEU A 13 31.61 47.46 -30.98
CA LEU A 13 31.13 46.29 -30.24
C LEU A 13 30.41 46.49 -28.89
N ALA A 14 29.10 46.16 -28.89
CA ALA A 14 28.56 45.15 -27.98
C ALA A 14 27.26 44.57 -28.55
N ARG A 15 27.37 43.38 -29.17
CA ARG A 15 26.23 42.51 -29.49
C ARG A 15 25.67 41.99 -28.16
N VAL A 16 24.43 42.36 -27.84
CA VAL A 16 23.68 41.81 -26.71
C VAL A 16 23.46 40.32 -26.97
N THR A 17 24.13 39.47 -26.19
CA THR A 17 23.87 38.03 -26.14
C THR A 17 22.80 37.77 -25.08
N LYS A 18 21.62 37.34 -25.54
CA LYS A 18 20.51 36.88 -24.69
C LYS A 18 20.93 35.59 -23.99
N THR A 19 21.18 35.64 -22.68
CA THR A 19 21.42 34.47 -21.84
C THR A 19 20.15 33.65 -21.68
N THR A 20 20.04 32.54 -22.41
CA THR A 20 19.03 31.52 -22.17
C THR A 20 19.47 30.67 -20.98
N ARG A 21 18.78 30.83 -19.85
CA ARG A 21 18.88 29.92 -18.70
C ARG A 21 18.58 28.51 -19.17
N ASN A 22 19.54 27.59 -19.02
CA ASN A 22 19.35 26.16 -19.25
C ASN A 22 18.20 25.67 -18.36
N LEU A 23 17.02 25.50 -18.95
CA LEU A 23 15.94 24.74 -18.34
C LEU A 23 16.28 23.26 -18.52
N GLU A 24 16.74 22.63 -17.43
CA GLU A 24 16.84 21.18 -17.34
C GLU A 24 15.43 20.59 -17.50
N LYS A 25 15.29 19.58 -18.37
CA LYS A 25 13.99 18.94 -18.63
C LYS A 25 13.50 18.34 -17.30
N PRO A 26 12.29 18.67 -16.80
CA PRO A 26 11.79 18.07 -15.58
C PRO A 26 11.68 16.56 -15.81
N ARG A 27 12.37 15.77 -14.97
CA ARG A 27 12.19 14.32 -14.96
C ARG A 27 10.70 14.01 -14.73
N PRO A 28 10.09 13.11 -15.50
CA PRO A 28 8.70 12.73 -15.27
C PRO A 28 8.57 12.05 -13.90
N LEU A 29 7.76 12.64 -13.02
CA LEU A 29 7.28 12.01 -11.80
C LEU A 29 6.30 10.90 -12.21
N LYS A 30 6.73 9.64 -12.20
CA LYS A 30 5.79 8.51 -12.34
C LYS A 30 5.05 8.28 -11.01
N LEU A 31 4.04 9.11 -10.76
CA LEU A 31 2.88 8.73 -9.96
C LEU A 31 2.02 7.80 -10.81
N SER A 32 1.85 6.54 -10.40
CA SER A 32 0.55 5.84 -10.43
C SER A 32 0.72 4.38 -10.06
N ASN A 33 0.10 4.04 -8.94
CA ASN A 33 -0.44 2.74 -8.56
C ASN A 33 -0.70 1.85 -9.79
N LEU A 34 0.14 0.83 -9.98
CA LEU A 34 -0.21 -0.28 -10.85
C LEU A 34 -1.22 -1.15 -10.11
N ASN A 35 -2.48 -0.74 -10.22
CA ASN A 35 -3.61 -1.65 -10.16
C ASN A 35 -3.44 -2.66 -11.31
N ARG A 36 -2.60 -3.68 -11.09
CA ARG A 36 -2.36 -4.72 -12.08
C ARG A 36 -3.55 -5.68 -12.00
N HIS A 37 -4.51 -5.43 -12.88
CA HIS A 37 -5.41 -6.45 -13.41
C HIS A 37 -4.54 -7.65 -13.84
N THR A 38 -4.77 -8.82 -13.26
CA THR A 38 -4.24 -10.07 -13.82
C THR A 38 -5.38 -11.06 -13.92
N THR A 39 -5.46 -11.60 -15.12
CA THR A 39 -6.39 -12.56 -15.67
C THR A 39 -6.32 -13.90 -14.96
N PHE A 40 -7.47 -14.58 -15.01
CA PHE A 40 -7.73 -15.98 -14.73
C PHE A 40 -6.57 -16.92 -15.13
N ASP A 41 -5.74 -17.27 -14.15
CA ASP A 41 -4.93 -18.49 -14.09
C ASP A 41 -4.53 -18.68 -12.61
N GLY A 42 -4.80 -19.88 -12.08
CA GLY A 42 -4.81 -20.25 -10.67
C GLY A 42 -3.44 -20.32 -9.97
N SER A 43 -2.48 -19.48 -10.35
CA SER A 43 -1.21 -19.34 -9.63
C SER A 43 -0.56 -17.96 -9.89
N SER A 44 -1.21 -16.89 -9.45
CA SER A 44 -0.55 -15.58 -9.30
C SER A 44 -0.26 -15.30 -7.84
N VAL A 45 0.78 -15.95 -7.33
CA VAL A 45 1.47 -15.44 -6.13
C VAL A 45 2.01 -14.07 -6.51
N ARG A 46 1.29 -13.01 -6.13
CA ARG A 46 1.92 -11.72 -5.93
C ARG A 46 2.96 -11.97 -4.85
N LEU A 47 4.24 -11.97 -5.24
CA LEU A 47 5.38 -12.04 -4.32
C LEU A 47 5.38 -10.74 -3.50
N ASN A 48 4.44 -10.59 -2.58
CA ASN A 48 4.54 -9.58 -1.54
C ASN A 48 5.69 -10.06 -0.66
N SER A 49 6.71 -9.22 -0.44
CA SER A 49 7.76 -9.59 0.51
C SER A 49 7.10 -9.80 1.89
N VAL A 50 7.71 -10.65 2.72
CA VAL A 50 7.21 -10.87 4.09
C VAL A 50 7.13 -9.55 4.85
N GLU A 51 8.02 -8.59 4.55
CA GLU A 51 7.99 -7.25 5.11
C GLU A 51 6.76 -6.46 4.62
N GLU A 52 6.44 -6.47 3.33
CA GLU A 52 5.26 -5.79 2.79
C GLU A 52 3.96 -6.34 3.40
N ILE A 53 3.89 -7.65 3.63
CA ILE A 53 2.75 -8.27 4.32
C ILE A 53 2.68 -7.79 5.77
N MET A 54 3.81 -7.71 6.47
CA MET A 54 3.87 -7.20 7.84
C MET A 54 3.45 -5.72 7.91
N HIS A 55 3.85 -4.89 6.96
CA HIS A 55 3.39 -3.49 6.89
C HIS A 55 1.87 -3.39 6.71
N LEU A 56 1.29 -4.25 5.87
CA LEU A 56 -0.17 -4.33 5.73
C LEU A 56 -0.85 -4.74 7.05
N ILE A 57 -0.30 -5.73 7.75
CA ILE A 57 -0.80 -6.18 9.06
C ILE A 57 -0.75 -5.05 10.07
N ASP A 58 0.36 -4.32 10.16
CA ASP A 58 0.52 -3.19 11.10
C ASP A 58 -0.44 -2.05 10.78
N MET A 59 -0.63 -1.73 9.49
CA MET A 59 -1.59 -0.72 9.07
C MET A 59 -3.02 -1.10 9.48
N VAL A 60 -3.46 -2.32 9.18
CA VAL A 60 -4.80 -2.81 9.55
C VAL A 60 -4.98 -2.85 11.07
N SER A 61 -3.99 -3.40 11.78
CA SER A 61 -3.98 -3.47 13.25
C SER A 61 -4.07 -2.08 13.87
N GLY A 62 -3.30 -1.11 13.37
CA GLY A 62 -3.31 0.27 13.84
C GLY A 62 -4.65 0.95 13.60
N SER A 63 -5.25 0.79 12.43
CA SER A 63 -6.58 1.33 12.13
C SER A 63 -7.65 0.76 13.05
N ILE A 64 -7.64 -0.55 13.30
CA ILE A 64 -8.57 -1.22 14.22
C ILE A 64 -8.36 -0.72 15.66
N ALA A 65 -7.12 -0.68 16.15
CA ALA A 65 -6.81 -0.26 17.51
C ALA A 65 -7.22 1.19 17.80
N ASN A 66 -7.15 2.05 16.79
CA ASN A 66 -7.53 3.46 16.90
C ASN A 66 -9.03 3.71 16.61
N GLY A 67 -9.80 2.68 16.21
CA GLY A 67 -11.19 2.84 15.81
C GLY A 67 -11.38 3.54 14.46
N ASN A 68 -10.35 3.63 13.63
CA ASN A 68 -10.38 4.28 12.31
C ASN A 68 -10.94 3.31 11.26
N ILE A 69 -12.24 3.03 11.32
CA ILE A 69 -12.93 2.09 10.42
C ILE A 69 -13.48 2.85 9.20
N GLU A 70 -12.61 3.16 8.25
CA GLU A 70 -12.99 3.80 6.98
C GLU A 70 -13.43 2.78 5.92
N GLN A 71 -14.17 3.22 4.89
CA GLN A 71 -14.66 2.36 3.80
C GLN A 71 -13.54 1.56 3.10
N GLY A 72 -12.31 2.07 3.09
CA GLY A 72 -11.15 1.40 2.51
C GLY A 72 -10.54 0.30 3.40
N LEU A 73 -10.99 0.13 4.65
CA LEU A 73 -10.37 -0.82 5.58
C LEU A 73 -10.76 -2.27 5.29
N GLN A 74 -12.03 -2.54 4.96
CA GLN A 74 -12.52 -3.88 4.66
C GLN A 74 -11.72 -4.61 3.57
N PRO A 75 -11.47 -4.05 2.36
CA PRO A 75 -10.67 -4.74 1.35
C PRO A 75 -9.23 -5.00 1.80
N ASN A 76 -8.67 -4.13 2.65
CA ASN A 76 -7.34 -4.35 3.24
C ASN A 76 -7.35 -5.50 4.25
N ILE A 77 -8.40 -5.62 5.07
CA ILE A 77 -8.60 -6.77 5.98
C ILE A 77 -8.67 -8.07 5.17
N ILE A 78 -9.47 -8.12 4.11
CA ILE A 78 -9.63 -9.30 3.25
C ILE A 78 -8.29 -9.69 2.62
N ASN A 79 -7.58 -8.73 2.03
CA ASN A 79 -6.26 -8.94 1.44
C ASN A 79 -5.24 -9.42 2.49
N MET A 80 -5.22 -8.79 3.67
CA MET A 80 -4.35 -9.19 4.78
C MET A 80 -4.63 -10.64 5.21
N CYS A 81 -5.90 -11.02 5.39
CA CYS A 81 -6.27 -12.37 5.78
C CYS A 81 -5.85 -13.40 4.73
N SER A 82 -6.01 -13.08 3.44
CA SER A 82 -5.51 -13.94 2.34
C SER A 82 -4.00 -14.17 2.42
N ASN A 83 -3.21 -13.11 2.66
CA ASN A 83 -1.76 -13.24 2.84
C ASN A 83 -1.40 -14.03 4.10
N LEU A 84 -2.11 -13.84 5.22
CA LEU A 84 -1.90 -14.60 6.45
C LEU A 84 -2.21 -16.10 6.27
N LYS A 85 -3.20 -16.46 5.46
CA LYS A 85 -3.46 -17.87 5.12
C LYS A 85 -2.31 -18.49 4.33
N ALA A 86 -1.71 -17.74 3.41
CA ALA A 86 -0.63 -18.23 2.55
C ALA A 86 0.75 -18.26 3.26
N TYR A 87 1.03 -17.25 4.09
CA TYR A 87 2.37 -17.00 4.64
C TYR A 87 2.42 -17.00 6.17
N GLY A 88 1.31 -17.33 6.86
CA GLY A 88 1.19 -17.23 8.32
C GLY A 88 2.28 -17.98 9.07
N GLN A 89 2.60 -19.22 8.68
CA GLN A 89 3.67 -20.01 9.31
C GLN A 89 5.07 -19.36 9.14
N GLN A 90 5.34 -18.77 7.97
CA GLN A 90 6.60 -18.08 7.71
C GLN A 90 6.69 -16.79 8.52
N LEU A 91 5.61 -16.00 8.55
CA LEU A 91 5.49 -14.78 9.35
C LEU A 91 5.63 -15.09 10.85
N GLU A 92 5.04 -16.18 11.35
CA GLU A 92 5.15 -16.61 12.74
C GLU A 92 6.62 -16.88 13.13
N THR A 93 7.41 -17.42 12.22
CA THR A 93 8.82 -17.74 12.47
C THR A 93 9.68 -16.47 12.57
N ILE A 94 9.35 -15.42 11.80
CA ILE A 94 10.19 -14.23 11.64
C ILE A 94 9.71 -13.05 12.51
N TYR A 95 8.39 -12.90 12.66
CA TYR A 95 7.73 -11.72 13.20
C TYR A 95 6.73 -12.03 14.33
N LYS A 96 6.95 -13.11 15.09
CA LYS A 96 6.06 -13.59 16.16
C LYS A 96 5.51 -12.47 17.06
N ASP A 97 6.39 -11.64 17.63
CA ASP A 97 5.97 -10.62 18.60
C ASP A 97 5.09 -9.54 17.98
N GLN A 98 5.31 -9.22 16.70
CA GLN A 98 4.47 -8.28 15.96
C GLN A 98 3.09 -8.89 15.69
N LEU A 99 3.04 -10.15 15.27
CA LEU A 99 1.78 -10.88 15.12
C LEU A 99 1.03 -11.00 16.46
N ASP A 100 1.72 -11.24 17.57
CA ASP A 100 1.10 -11.31 18.89
C ASP A 100 0.36 -10.01 19.24
N ARG A 101 1.00 -8.86 19.00
CA ARG A 101 0.36 -7.55 19.21
C ARG A 101 -0.80 -7.31 18.25
N ALA A 102 -0.62 -7.59 16.96
CA ALA A 102 -1.66 -7.41 15.95
C ALA A 102 -2.91 -8.26 16.27
N PHE A 103 -2.73 -9.52 16.67
CA PHE A 103 -3.84 -10.42 16.99
C PHE A 103 -4.56 -10.06 18.31
N VAL A 104 -3.92 -9.34 19.24
CA VAL A 104 -4.66 -8.70 20.34
C VAL A 104 -5.63 -7.66 19.80
N ASN A 105 -5.17 -6.79 18.90
CA ASN A 105 -6.01 -5.74 18.31
C ASN A 105 -7.13 -6.32 17.46
N PHE A 106 -6.89 -7.38 16.68
CA PHE A 106 -7.93 -8.05 15.91
C PHE A 106 -9.03 -8.63 16.80
N ARG A 107 -8.66 -9.32 17.89
CA ARG A 107 -9.63 -9.87 18.86
C ARG A 107 -10.47 -8.78 19.51
N ASN A 108 -9.86 -7.65 19.85
CA ASN A 108 -10.58 -6.51 20.42
C ASN A 108 -11.50 -5.88 19.39
N GLY A 109 -11.00 -5.62 18.17
CA GLY A 109 -11.77 -5.04 17.07
C GLY A 109 -13.01 -5.85 16.68
N CYS A 110 -12.96 -7.18 16.77
CA CYS A 110 -14.13 -8.03 16.53
C CYS A 110 -15.31 -7.75 17.49
N ARG A 111 -15.07 -7.15 18.65
CA ARG A 111 -16.10 -6.80 19.65
C ARG A 111 -16.72 -5.43 19.39
N GLU A 112 -16.05 -4.57 18.64
CA GLU A 112 -16.50 -3.22 18.36
C GLU A 112 -17.63 -3.22 17.35
N GLU A 113 -18.75 -2.55 17.63
CA GLU A 113 -19.94 -2.52 16.74
C GLU A 113 -19.66 -1.87 15.37
N GLN A 114 -18.69 -0.95 15.31
CA GLN A 114 -18.36 -0.18 14.11
C GLN A 114 -17.71 -1.02 13.00
N LEU A 115 -17.06 -2.14 13.34
CA LEU A 115 -16.51 -3.04 12.33
C LEU A 115 -17.68 -3.72 11.60
N ASP A 116 -17.61 -3.93 10.28
CA ASP A 116 -18.69 -4.62 9.58
C ASP A 116 -18.62 -6.15 9.79
N VAL A 117 -19.73 -6.85 9.56
CA VAL A 117 -19.84 -8.30 9.80
C VAL A 117 -18.88 -9.11 8.91
N VAL A 118 -18.66 -8.68 7.66
CA VAL A 118 -17.77 -9.37 6.72
C VAL A 118 -16.32 -9.29 7.21
N SER A 119 -15.87 -8.09 7.61
CA SER A 119 -14.55 -7.90 8.23
C SER A 119 -14.39 -8.73 9.48
N ARG A 120 -15.40 -8.79 10.36
CA ARG A 120 -15.36 -9.62 11.57
C ARG A 120 -15.19 -11.10 11.24
N LEU A 121 -15.91 -11.63 10.26
CA LEU A 121 -15.80 -13.04 9.89
C LEU A 121 -14.39 -13.40 9.39
N HIS A 122 -13.79 -12.56 8.54
CA HIS A 122 -12.41 -12.76 8.09
C HIS A 122 -11.39 -12.72 9.24
N LEU A 123 -11.54 -11.78 10.19
CA LEU A 123 -10.67 -11.72 11.36
C LEU A 123 -10.84 -12.93 12.27
N LEU A 124 -12.08 -13.38 12.51
CA LEU A 124 -12.35 -14.56 13.33
C LEU A 124 -11.73 -15.82 12.72
N GLU A 125 -11.88 -15.99 11.40
CA GLU A 125 -11.27 -17.08 10.66
C GLU A 125 -9.75 -17.10 10.83
N ILE A 126 -9.08 -15.95 10.70
CA ILE A 126 -7.62 -15.91 10.81
C ILE A 126 -7.14 -16.08 12.25
N ILE A 127 -7.89 -15.60 13.24
CA ILE A 127 -7.64 -15.83 14.67
C ILE A 127 -7.70 -17.33 14.98
N GLU A 128 -8.73 -18.02 14.48
CA GLU A 128 -8.89 -19.47 14.66
C GLU A 128 -7.77 -20.24 13.95
N LEU A 129 -7.45 -19.90 12.70
CA LEU A 129 -6.37 -20.53 11.95
C LEU A 129 -5.02 -20.40 12.68
N ARG A 130 -4.73 -19.22 13.25
CA ARG A 130 -3.50 -19.03 14.04
C ARG A 130 -3.52 -19.84 15.33
N ALA A 131 -4.66 -19.95 16.01
CA ALA A 131 -4.82 -20.80 17.20
C ALA A 131 -4.57 -22.29 16.87
N MET A 132 -4.86 -22.72 15.64
CA MET A 132 -4.53 -24.04 15.10
C MET A 132 -3.10 -24.15 14.56
N GLN A 133 -2.20 -23.21 14.90
CA GLN A 133 -0.81 -23.17 14.42
C GLN A 133 -0.72 -23.19 12.89
N TRP A 134 -1.59 -22.43 12.23
CA TRP A 134 -1.63 -22.31 10.78
C TRP A 134 -1.95 -23.64 10.05
N GLN A 135 -2.48 -24.64 10.76
CA GLN A 135 -2.88 -25.91 10.15
C GLN A 135 -4.31 -25.82 9.61
N CYS A 136 -4.44 -25.98 8.30
CA CYS A 136 -5.72 -25.96 7.61
C CYS A 136 -6.38 -27.34 7.74
N LYS A 137 -7.38 -27.49 8.62
CA LYS A 137 -8.11 -28.75 8.76
C LYS A 137 -9.52 -28.73 8.21
N ASP A 138 -10.33 -27.71 8.48
CA ASP A 138 -11.70 -27.58 7.91
C ASP A 138 -12.35 -26.18 8.09
N THR A 139 -11.64 -25.23 8.71
CA THR A 139 -12.16 -23.88 9.03
C THR A 139 -12.62 -23.12 7.79
N ASP A 140 -11.90 -23.27 6.68
CA ASP A 140 -12.16 -22.59 5.41
C ASP A 140 -13.58 -22.84 4.87
N SER A 141 -14.20 -24.00 5.15
CA SER A 141 -15.54 -24.33 4.65
C SER A 141 -16.64 -23.56 5.39
N TYR A 142 -16.55 -23.50 6.73
CA TYR A 142 -17.55 -22.84 7.57
C TYR A 142 -17.64 -21.34 7.29
N TYR A 143 -16.50 -20.64 7.25
CA TYR A 143 -16.47 -19.20 7.02
C TYR A 143 -16.88 -18.83 5.60
N LYS A 144 -16.51 -19.62 4.59
CA LYS A 144 -17.00 -19.43 3.21
C LYS A 144 -18.52 -19.55 3.12
N GLN A 145 -19.11 -20.58 3.74
CA GLN A 145 -20.55 -20.75 3.77
C GLN A 145 -21.25 -19.58 4.49
N LYS A 146 -20.67 -19.09 5.59
CA LYS A 146 -21.20 -17.94 6.33
C LYS A 146 -21.13 -16.64 5.53
N LEU A 147 -20.04 -16.40 4.81
CA LEU A 147 -19.91 -15.23 3.93
C LEU A 147 -20.95 -15.25 2.81
N TYR A 148 -21.16 -16.41 2.18
CA TYR A 148 -22.17 -16.57 1.14
C TYR A 148 -23.61 -16.27 1.61
N GLN A 149 -23.90 -16.43 2.90
CA GLN A 149 -25.22 -16.10 3.46
C GLN A 149 -25.44 -14.59 3.68
N LEU A 150 -24.38 -13.78 3.57
CA LEU A 150 -24.43 -12.33 3.75
C LEU A 150 -24.50 -11.56 2.41
N GLU A 151 -24.29 -12.26 1.29
CA GLU A 151 -24.44 -11.76 -0.09
C GLU A 151 -25.89 -11.94 -0.57
#